data_AF-A0A2D6XJ89-F1
#
_entry.id   AF-A0A2D6XJ89-F1
#
_cell.length_a   1.000
_cell.length_b   1.000
_cell.length_c   1.000
_cell.angle_alpha   90.00
_cell.angle_beta   90.00
_cell.angle_gamma   90.00
#
_symmetry.space_group_name_H-M   'P 1'
#
loop_
_entity.id
_entity.type
_entity.pdbx_description
1 polymer ?
#
loop_
_entity_poly.entity_id
_entity_poly.type
_entity_poly.pdbx_seq_one_letter_code
_entity_poly.pdbx_strand_id
1 'polypeptide(L)'
;MPYNLVGTPRFYIDGLTWLRSLGLAEPFGSPDVFNLNPSNQTTIATTNGTHQAWKIMIDAPLEINYFMLLGHNFAGYHNGDILASSPQGEHGNVGSLWDDFDQSLGINFQKDGGNAIFTTYNGYTIGGITKRKIYPGQVHYGYYQNTAPATFSPSKLSCFCLGNYYDLPHSPDLNLTMSREYDGIKTIQTKGGASLSNAYYTKPPSWGDQGAWELQNDTGTYGVGNAKKLSKSGRRTWDLSFSYLDDGDIFGSNQELSMLAQEGYYHPGSGTFGMTDGDWEASDIYTQGAFNYNLLTDNNFYSQVIHKTNGGQLPFVFQPNKDDGTTFAICKFDMKSFKFEQVANGVYNMKLKIREVW
;
A
#
# COMPACT_ATOMS: atom_id res chain seq x y z
N MET A 1 21.52 -8.25 18.10
CA MET A 1 21.63 -7.91 16.66
C MET A 1 20.79 -6.65 16.45
N PRO A 2 21.29 -5.54 15.91
CA PRO A 2 20.47 -4.35 15.71
C PRO A 2 19.48 -4.64 14.56
N TYR A 3 18.23 -4.93 14.91
CA TYR A 3 17.13 -5.33 14.01
C TYR A 3 16.61 -4.22 13.07
N ASN A 4 17.33 -3.11 12.90
CA ASN A 4 16.93 -1.97 12.06
C ASN A 4 17.67 -1.90 10.72
N LEU A 5 18.24 -3.02 10.26
CA LEU A 5 18.85 -3.06 8.93
C LEU A 5 17.74 -3.04 7.88
N VAL A 6 17.82 -2.06 6.97
CA VAL A 6 16.99 -2.06 5.77
C VAL A 6 17.42 -3.26 4.94
N GLY A 7 16.48 -4.17 4.70
CA GLY A 7 16.65 -5.36 3.87
C GLY A 7 16.12 -5.06 2.47
N THR A 8 15.47 -6.04 1.84
CA THR A 8 14.78 -5.82 0.58
C THR A 8 13.49 -5.04 0.83
N PRO A 9 13.38 -3.77 0.38
CA PRO A 9 12.23 -2.95 0.74
C PRO A 9 10.98 -3.33 -0.05
N ARG A 10 9.83 -3.16 0.60
CA ARG A 10 8.51 -3.34 0.01
C ARG A 10 7.71 -2.04 0.05
N PHE A 11 7.06 -1.74 -1.06
CA PHE A 11 6.18 -0.58 -1.24
C PHE A 11 4.75 -1.07 -1.40
N TYR A 12 3.86 -0.65 -0.52
CA TYR A 12 2.43 -0.95 -0.59
C TYR A 12 1.70 0.27 -1.16
N ILE A 13 1.16 0.12 -2.37
CA ILE A 13 0.57 1.21 -3.14
C ILE A 13 -0.94 1.12 -3.09
N ASP A 14 -1.56 2.16 -2.52
CA ASP A 14 -3.02 2.23 -2.42
C ASP A 14 -3.63 2.65 -3.75
N GLY A 15 -4.06 1.65 -4.51
CA GLY A 15 -4.66 1.82 -5.82
C GLY A 15 -5.95 2.64 -5.80
N LEU A 16 -6.72 2.56 -4.71
CA LEU A 16 -7.94 3.35 -4.57
C LEU A 16 -7.64 4.84 -4.46
N THR A 17 -6.68 5.24 -3.60
CA THR A 17 -6.25 6.65 -3.50
C THR A 17 -5.68 7.15 -4.84
N TRP A 18 -4.94 6.32 -5.56
CA TRP A 18 -4.43 6.66 -6.90
C TRP A 18 -5.57 6.92 -7.89
N LEU A 19 -6.51 5.99 -8.05
CA LEU A 19 -7.65 6.17 -8.96
C LEU A 19 -8.50 7.40 -8.59
N ARG A 20 -8.71 7.65 -7.30
CA ARG A 20 -9.40 8.85 -6.82
C ARG A 20 -8.67 10.13 -7.21
N SER A 21 -7.34 10.15 -7.14
CA SER A 21 -6.53 11.31 -7.53
C SER A 21 -6.66 11.65 -9.02
N LEU A 22 -7.02 10.65 -9.84
CA LEU A 22 -7.27 10.78 -11.28
C LEU A 22 -8.74 11.09 -11.60
N GLY A 23 -9.64 11.10 -10.61
CA GLY A 23 -11.08 11.22 -10.84
C GLY A 23 -11.73 9.94 -11.41
N LEU A 24 -11.08 8.79 -11.25
CA LEU A 24 -11.53 7.48 -11.75
C LEU A 24 -12.05 6.58 -10.62
N ALA A 25 -12.24 7.13 -9.44
CA ALA A 25 -12.89 6.41 -8.35
C ALA A 25 -13.68 7.36 -7.44
N GLU A 26 -14.89 6.95 -7.07
CA GLU A 26 -15.80 7.76 -6.27
C GLU A 26 -16.45 6.91 -5.16
N PRO A 27 -16.27 7.29 -3.88
CA PRO A 27 -16.89 6.57 -2.78
C PRO A 27 -18.38 6.88 -2.66
N PHE A 28 -19.19 5.85 -2.36
CA PHE A 28 -20.55 6.03 -1.89
C PHE A 28 -20.58 6.05 -0.37
N GLY A 29 -21.16 7.11 0.22
CA GLY A 29 -21.28 7.22 1.67
C GLY A 29 -20.08 7.92 2.29
N SER A 30 -19.30 7.25 3.14
CA SER A 30 -18.19 7.86 3.88
C SER A 30 -16.90 7.91 3.03
N PRO A 31 -16.54 9.08 2.45
CA PRO A 31 -15.42 9.18 1.51
C PRO A 31 -14.05 9.03 2.18
N ASP A 32 -13.99 9.14 3.51
CA ASP A 32 -12.73 9.28 4.24
C ASP A 32 -12.02 7.94 4.47
N VAL A 33 -12.76 6.84 4.48
CA VAL A 33 -12.21 5.50 4.72
C VAL A 33 -11.33 5.02 3.56
N PHE A 34 -11.61 5.44 2.33
CA PHE A 34 -10.86 5.06 1.12
C PHE A 34 -9.70 6.03 0.81
N ASN A 35 -9.08 6.59 1.85
CA ASN A 35 -7.89 7.42 1.76
C ASN A 35 -6.86 6.88 2.73
N LEU A 36 -5.57 6.90 2.37
CA LEU A 36 -4.47 6.56 3.28
C LEU A 36 -4.25 7.65 4.35
N ASN A 37 -5.24 7.85 5.21
CA ASN A 37 -5.23 8.75 6.36
C ASN A 37 -5.87 8.08 7.59
N PRO A 38 -5.11 7.26 8.32
CA PRO A 38 -5.61 6.52 9.49
C PRO A 38 -5.87 7.39 10.72
N SER A 39 -5.67 8.71 10.66
CA SER A 39 -6.01 9.61 11.76
C SER A 39 -7.51 9.98 11.79
N ASN A 40 -8.20 9.83 10.66
CA ASN A 40 -9.63 10.16 10.54
C ASN A 40 -10.50 8.92 10.76
N GLN A 41 -10.81 8.63 12.02
CA GLN A 41 -11.56 7.43 12.38
C GLN A 41 -13.07 7.59 12.12
N THR A 42 -13.62 6.73 11.29
CA THR A 42 -15.06 6.65 11.00
C THR A 42 -15.72 5.60 11.89
N THR A 43 -16.86 5.94 12.48
CA THR A 43 -17.70 4.97 13.22
C THR A 43 -18.65 4.26 12.26
N ILE A 44 -18.71 2.93 12.36
CA ILE A 44 -19.64 2.08 11.65
C ILE A 44 -20.93 2.04 12.47
N ALA A 45 -22.05 2.43 11.87
CA ALA A 45 -23.36 2.29 12.49
C ALA A 45 -23.71 0.79 12.57
N THR A 46 -23.47 0.17 13.71
CA THR A 46 -23.72 -1.27 13.90
C THR A 46 -25.14 -1.52 14.42
N THR A 47 -25.92 -2.28 13.67
CA THR A 47 -27.09 -3.00 14.19
C THR A 47 -26.77 -4.49 14.17
N ASN A 48 -27.01 -5.21 15.27
CA ASN A 48 -26.73 -6.64 15.37
C ASN A 48 -27.28 -7.42 14.16
N GLY A 49 -26.45 -8.29 13.58
CA GLY A 49 -26.84 -9.13 12.44
C GLY A 49 -26.97 -8.42 11.10
N THR A 50 -26.56 -7.14 10.97
CA THR A 50 -26.53 -6.44 9.68
C THR A 50 -25.13 -6.38 9.10
N HIS A 51 -25.02 -6.68 7.80
CA HIS A 51 -23.84 -6.35 7.01
C HIS A 51 -23.86 -4.85 6.73
N GLN A 52 -22.82 -4.14 7.17
CA GLN A 52 -22.55 -2.77 6.75
C GLN A 52 -21.44 -2.80 5.70
N ALA A 53 -21.58 -2.01 4.65
CA ALA A 53 -20.58 -1.97 3.59
C ALA A 53 -20.27 -0.53 3.20
N TRP A 54 -18.99 -0.21 3.13
CA TRP A 54 -18.53 0.95 2.38
C TRP A 54 -18.23 0.53 0.96
N LYS A 55 -18.57 1.40 0.01
CA LYS A 55 -18.44 1.11 -1.42
C LYS A 55 -17.71 2.23 -2.11
N ILE A 56 -16.90 1.87 -3.10
CA ILE A 56 -16.26 2.80 -4.01
C ILE A 56 -16.45 2.30 -5.43
N MET A 57 -16.91 3.19 -6.32
CA MET A 57 -16.85 2.94 -7.75
C MET A 57 -15.42 3.13 -8.22
N ILE A 58 -14.98 2.26 -9.13
CA ILE A 58 -13.77 2.44 -9.90
C ILE A 58 -14.13 2.38 -11.38
N ASP A 59 -13.60 3.32 -12.17
CA ASP A 59 -13.85 3.44 -13.61
C ASP A 59 -12.64 2.97 -14.44
N ALA A 60 -11.62 2.43 -13.78
CA ALA A 60 -10.43 1.87 -14.39
C ALA A 60 -10.05 0.54 -13.73
N PRO A 61 -9.37 -0.36 -14.47
CA PRO A 61 -8.90 -1.60 -13.90
C PRO A 61 -7.81 -1.36 -12.85
N LEU A 62 -7.80 -2.20 -11.82
CA LEU A 62 -6.82 -2.17 -10.75
C LEU A 62 -6.25 -3.58 -10.50
N GLU A 63 -4.94 -3.74 -10.58
CA GLU A 63 -4.28 -4.94 -10.06
C GLU A 63 -4.12 -4.85 -8.54
N ILE A 64 -4.45 -5.93 -7.86
CA ILE A 64 -4.39 -6.05 -6.41
C ILE A 64 -3.61 -7.30 -6.01
N ASN A 65 -2.90 -7.22 -4.89
CA ASN A 65 -2.29 -8.36 -4.21
C ASN A 65 -2.22 -8.18 -2.68
N TYR A 66 -2.81 -7.10 -2.15
CA TYR A 66 -2.95 -6.88 -0.72
C TYR A 66 -4.14 -5.99 -0.39
N PHE A 67 -4.50 -6.00 0.89
CA PHE A 67 -5.35 -4.98 1.50
C PHE A 67 -4.80 -4.59 2.88
N MET A 68 -5.23 -3.42 3.37
CA MET A 68 -4.97 -3.00 4.75
C MET A 68 -6.21 -2.42 5.40
N LEU A 69 -6.34 -2.66 6.70
CA LEU A 69 -7.28 -1.99 7.59
C LEU A 69 -6.46 -1.25 8.64
N LEU A 70 -6.59 0.07 8.74
CA LEU A 70 -5.82 0.88 9.67
C LEU A 70 -6.74 1.61 10.65
N GLY A 71 -6.30 1.69 11.90
CA GLY A 71 -7.02 2.34 12.99
C GLY A 71 -8.38 1.72 13.28
N HIS A 72 -8.45 0.38 13.29
CA HIS A 72 -9.68 -0.36 13.55
C HIS A 72 -9.77 -0.87 15.00
N ASN A 73 -11.00 -1.08 15.49
CA ASN A 73 -11.26 -1.73 16.78
C ASN A 73 -11.99 -3.08 16.61
N PHE A 74 -11.50 -3.92 15.70
CA PHE A 74 -12.16 -5.18 15.33
C PHE A 74 -11.67 -6.41 16.11
N ALA A 75 -10.92 -6.25 17.19
CA ALA A 75 -10.45 -7.38 17.99
C ALA A 75 -11.63 -8.21 18.49
N GLY A 76 -11.54 -9.54 18.37
CA GLY A 76 -12.56 -10.46 18.88
C GLY A 76 -13.60 -10.88 17.83
N TYR A 77 -14.90 -10.64 18.09
CA TYR A 77 -16.05 -11.27 17.42
C TYR A 77 -16.49 -10.62 16.09
N HIS A 78 -15.54 -10.07 15.34
CA HIS A 78 -15.81 -9.33 14.12
C HIS A 78 -15.35 -10.13 12.91
N ASN A 79 -16.20 -10.21 11.87
CA ASN A 79 -15.87 -10.76 10.56
C ASN A 79 -15.89 -9.63 9.53
N GLY A 80 -14.94 -9.61 8.61
CA GLY A 80 -14.90 -8.64 7.51
C GLY A 80 -14.94 -9.35 6.16
N ASP A 81 -15.46 -8.70 5.13
CA ASP A 81 -15.46 -9.16 3.73
C ASP A 81 -14.87 -8.09 2.83
N ILE A 82 -14.21 -8.52 1.75
CA ILE A 82 -13.87 -7.65 0.64
C ILE A 82 -14.55 -8.25 -0.60
N LEU A 83 -15.53 -7.53 -1.13
CA LEU A 83 -16.25 -7.91 -2.35
C LEU A 83 -15.80 -6.99 -3.48
N ALA A 84 -15.46 -7.57 -4.63
CA ALA A 84 -15.31 -6.81 -5.86
C ALA A 84 -16.38 -7.25 -6.87
N SER A 85 -17.16 -6.30 -7.38
CA SER A 85 -18.23 -6.55 -8.36
C SER A 85 -18.02 -5.69 -9.59
N SER A 86 -17.95 -6.28 -10.79
CA SER A 86 -17.92 -5.55 -12.06
C SER A 86 -19.26 -5.71 -12.81
N PRO A 87 -19.80 -4.65 -13.45
CA PRO A 87 -20.99 -4.75 -14.29
C PRO A 87 -20.75 -5.46 -15.64
N GLN A 88 -19.49 -5.65 -16.09
CA GLN A 88 -19.18 -6.24 -17.39
C GLN A 88 -19.21 -7.79 -17.38
N GLY A 89 -20.44 -8.33 -17.29
CA GLY A 89 -21.06 -9.08 -18.40
C GLY A 89 -20.54 -10.43 -18.93
N GLU A 90 -19.29 -10.88 -18.73
CA GLU A 90 -18.87 -12.20 -19.27
C GLU A 90 -18.69 -13.29 -18.21
N HIS A 91 -18.55 -12.90 -16.95
CA HIS A 91 -18.75 -13.78 -15.81
C HIS A 91 -19.59 -13.02 -14.79
N GLY A 92 -20.91 -13.11 -14.92
CA GLY A 92 -21.81 -12.65 -13.86
C GLY A 92 -21.42 -13.33 -12.56
N ASN A 93 -20.73 -12.62 -11.67
CA ASN A 93 -20.74 -12.84 -10.22
C ASN A 93 -19.93 -11.74 -9.54
N VAL A 94 -20.54 -11.19 -8.49
CA VAL A 94 -19.84 -10.57 -7.37
C VAL A 94 -18.80 -11.60 -6.90
N GLY A 95 -17.53 -11.40 -7.27
CA GLY A 95 -16.48 -12.32 -6.92
C GLY A 95 -16.06 -12.06 -5.49
N SER A 96 -16.43 -12.96 -4.58
CA SER A 96 -15.71 -13.15 -3.32
C SER A 96 -14.19 -13.04 -3.55
N LEU A 97 -13.47 -12.10 -2.93
CA LEU A 97 -12.02 -12.24 -2.76
C LEU A 97 -11.67 -13.26 -1.65
N TRP A 98 -12.68 -13.87 -1.01
CA TRP A 98 -12.55 -14.92 0.01
C TRP A 98 -11.51 -16.01 -0.32
N ASP A 99 -11.59 -16.55 -1.53
CA ASP A 99 -10.73 -17.66 -1.95
C ASP A 99 -9.31 -17.19 -2.29
N ASP A 100 -9.16 -15.90 -2.63
CA ASP A 100 -7.89 -15.32 -3.04
C ASP A 100 -7.01 -14.93 -1.86
N PHE A 101 -7.53 -14.88 -0.62
CA PHE A 101 -6.72 -14.45 0.52
C PHE A 101 -5.49 -15.33 0.76
N ASP A 102 -4.33 -14.67 0.75
CA ASP A 102 -3.02 -15.26 1.01
C ASP A 102 -2.57 -14.92 2.44
N GLN A 103 -2.41 -15.96 3.26
CA GLN A 103 -1.98 -15.83 4.65
C GLN A 103 -0.46 -15.60 4.79
N SER A 104 0.34 -15.77 3.71
CA SER A 104 1.79 -15.58 3.75
C SER A 104 2.19 -14.13 4.10
N LEU A 105 1.33 -13.15 3.77
CA LEU A 105 1.50 -11.72 4.05
C LEU A 105 0.71 -11.26 5.30
N GLY A 106 0.07 -12.19 6.03
CA GLY A 106 -0.92 -11.87 7.05
C GLY A 106 -0.32 -11.30 8.33
N ILE A 107 -0.72 -10.07 8.69
CA ILE A 107 -0.46 -9.47 10.01
C ILE A 107 -1.79 -9.13 10.66
N ASN A 108 -1.99 -9.64 11.88
CA ASN A 108 -3.27 -9.53 12.59
C ASN A 108 -4.45 -9.95 11.69
N PHE A 109 -4.22 -11.05 10.95
CA PHE A 109 -5.11 -11.60 9.94
C PHE A 109 -5.16 -13.12 10.10
N GLN A 110 -6.37 -13.66 10.10
CA GLN A 110 -6.62 -15.10 10.08
C GLN A 110 -7.79 -15.39 9.14
N LYS A 111 -7.66 -16.46 8.34
CA LYS A 111 -8.74 -16.99 7.50
C LYS A 111 -9.47 -18.10 8.26
N ASP A 112 -10.80 -18.09 8.25
CA ASP A 112 -11.62 -19.18 8.80
C ASP A 112 -12.75 -19.57 7.85
N GLY A 113 -12.77 -20.83 7.42
CA GLY A 113 -13.92 -21.44 6.73
C GLY A 113 -14.45 -20.73 5.47
N GLY A 114 -13.65 -19.90 4.80
CA GLY A 114 -14.07 -19.12 3.63
C GLY A 114 -14.54 -17.69 3.91
N ASN A 115 -14.52 -17.25 5.18
CA ASN A 115 -14.62 -15.83 5.54
C ASN A 115 -13.25 -15.32 6.01
N ALA A 116 -13.04 -14.02 5.86
CA ALA A 116 -11.83 -13.35 6.27
C ALA A 116 -12.03 -12.63 7.61
N ILE A 117 -10.95 -12.70 8.38
CA ILE A 117 -10.57 -11.79 9.43
C ILE A 117 -11.35 -11.90 10.74
N PHE A 118 -10.94 -12.84 11.58
CA PHE A 118 -10.86 -12.58 13.03
C PHE A 118 -9.57 -11.77 13.27
N THR A 119 -9.68 -10.48 13.57
CA THR A 119 -8.51 -9.75 14.08
C THR A 119 -8.35 -10.11 15.55
N THR A 120 -7.16 -10.58 15.93
CA THR A 120 -6.87 -10.86 17.34
C THR A 120 -6.71 -9.55 18.12
N TYR A 121 -6.21 -8.52 17.44
CA TYR A 121 -5.85 -7.24 18.01
C TYR A 121 -6.57 -6.09 17.32
N ASN A 122 -6.78 -5.00 18.05
CA ASN A 122 -7.15 -3.69 17.51
C ASN A 122 -5.89 -3.02 16.94
N GLY A 123 -6.07 -2.04 16.06
CA GLY A 123 -4.97 -1.26 15.47
C GLY A 123 -4.96 -1.38 13.98
N TYR A 124 -4.22 -2.35 13.46
CA TYR A 124 -4.12 -2.54 12.03
C TYR A 124 -4.10 -4.02 11.64
N THR A 125 -4.51 -4.27 10.41
CA THR A 125 -4.46 -5.57 9.76
C THR A 125 -3.89 -5.39 8.35
N ILE A 126 -3.00 -6.29 7.97
CA ILE A 126 -2.47 -6.39 6.60
C ILE A 126 -2.75 -7.82 6.15
N GLY A 127 -3.32 -7.99 4.96
CA GLY A 127 -3.56 -9.30 4.39
C GLY A 127 -3.14 -9.35 2.93
N GLY A 128 -2.63 -10.51 2.51
CA GLY A 128 -2.30 -10.80 1.13
C GLY A 128 -3.52 -11.22 0.34
N ILE A 129 -3.50 -10.93 -0.95
CA ILE A 129 -4.46 -11.41 -1.92
C ILE A 129 -3.66 -12.02 -3.06
N THR A 130 -4.06 -13.21 -3.52
CA THR A 130 -3.54 -13.81 -4.74
C THR A 130 -3.71 -12.79 -5.87
N LYS A 131 -2.63 -12.51 -6.61
CA LYS A 131 -2.59 -11.41 -7.57
C LYS A 131 -3.80 -11.48 -8.51
N ARG A 132 -4.62 -10.42 -8.50
CA ARG A 132 -5.89 -10.37 -9.23
C ARG A 132 -6.10 -9.00 -9.87
N LYS A 133 -6.71 -8.99 -11.05
CA LYS A 133 -7.19 -7.77 -11.71
C LYS A 133 -8.66 -7.55 -11.37
N ILE A 134 -8.97 -6.38 -10.83
CA ILE A 134 -10.34 -5.87 -10.67
C ILE A 134 -10.65 -5.00 -11.89
N TYR A 135 -11.79 -5.24 -12.51
CA TYR A 135 -12.31 -4.44 -13.63
C TYR A 135 -13.19 -3.29 -13.12
N PRO A 136 -13.42 -2.24 -13.95
CA PRO A 136 -14.33 -1.17 -13.61
C PRO A 136 -15.66 -1.69 -13.03
N GLY A 137 -16.11 -1.05 -11.95
CA GLY A 137 -17.21 -1.54 -11.14
C GLY A 137 -17.17 -1.02 -9.71
N GLN A 138 -17.68 -1.82 -8.78
CA GLN A 138 -17.73 -1.48 -7.36
C GLN A 138 -16.78 -2.36 -6.57
N VAL A 139 -16.00 -1.74 -5.69
CA VAL A 139 -15.26 -2.43 -4.62
C VAL A 139 -15.98 -2.13 -3.32
N HIS A 140 -16.31 -3.18 -2.56
CA HIS A 140 -16.97 -3.09 -1.26
C HIS A 140 -16.03 -3.64 -0.18
N TYR A 141 -15.93 -2.90 0.91
CA TYR A 141 -15.50 -3.47 2.18
C TYR A 141 -16.75 -3.74 3.01
N GLY A 142 -17.06 -5.01 3.22
CA GLY A 142 -18.14 -5.48 4.06
C GLY A 142 -17.66 -5.72 5.49
N TYR A 143 -18.51 -5.42 6.44
CA TYR A 143 -18.28 -5.67 7.86
C TYR A 143 -19.50 -6.41 8.42
N TYR A 144 -19.24 -7.52 9.12
CA TYR A 144 -20.25 -8.36 9.76
C TYR A 144 -19.89 -8.62 11.22
N GLN A 145 -20.83 -8.33 12.11
CA GLN A 145 -20.66 -8.60 13.54
C GLN A 145 -21.32 -9.92 13.90
N ASN A 146 -20.53 -10.89 14.39
CA ASN A 146 -21.02 -12.23 14.72
C ASN A 146 -21.30 -12.30 16.23
N THR A 147 -22.59 -12.37 16.62
CA THR A 147 -23.12 -12.56 18.00
C THR A 147 -23.16 -11.34 18.95
N ALA A 148 -24.16 -11.37 19.85
CA ALA A 148 -24.54 -10.33 20.81
C ALA A 148 -23.92 -10.57 22.21
N PRO A 149 -23.39 -9.52 22.85
CA PRO A 149 -24.01 -9.04 24.09
C PRO A 149 -24.54 -7.60 23.99
N ALA A 150 -25.45 -7.24 24.89
CA ALA A 150 -26.26 -6.01 24.84
C ALA A 150 -25.52 -4.67 25.07
N THR A 151 -24.19 -4.63 25.12
CA THR A 151 -23.40 -3.40 25.29
C THR A 151 -22.11 -3.47 24.47
N PHE A 152 -22.15 -2.93 23.26
CA PHE A 152 -20.98 -2.83 22.40
C PHE A 152 -20.46 -1.40 22.33
N SER A 153 -19.14 -1.27 22.27
CA SER A 153 -18.52 -0.06 21.73
C SER A 153 -18.78 -0.03 20.22
N PRO A 154 -19.14 1.12 19.63
CA PRO A 154 -19.29 1.23 18.18
C PRO A 154 -18.02 0.76 17.47
N SER A 155 -18.18 -0.02 16.41
CA SER A 155 -17.08 -0.43 15.55
C SER A 155 -16.55 0.76 14.76
N LYS A 156 -15.25 0.82 14.55
CA LYS A 156 -14.55 1.95 13.98
C LYS A 156 -13.48 1.46 13.02
N LEU A 157 -13.34 2.17 11.91
CA LEU A 157 -12.24 2.01 10.96
C LEU A 157 -11.78 3.39 10.53
N SER A 158 -10.48 3.58 10.40
CA SER A 158 -9.96 4.86 9.92
C SER A 158 -9.65 4.83 8.44
N CYS A 159 -9.06 3.73 7.96
CA CYS A 159 -8.65 3.62 6.57
C CYS A 159 -8.73 2.17 6.07
N PHE A 160 -9.21 2.01 4.85
CA PHE A 160 -9.14 0.80 4.05
C PHE A 160 -8.32 1.07 2.79
N CYS A 161 -7.23 0.32 2.62
CA CYS A 161 -6.40 0.37 1.42
C CYS A 161 -6.54 -0.92 0.64
N LEU A 162 -6.53 -0.80 -0.69
CA LEU A 162 -6.55 -1.92 -1.60
C LEU A 162 -5.69 -1.58 -2.82
N GLY A 163 -4.78 -2.48 -3.18
CA GLY A 163 -3.87 -2.25 -4.29
C GLY A 163 -2.81 -3.34 -4.39
N ASN A 164 -1.66 -2.95 -4.92
CA ASN A 164 -0.52 -3.82 -5.12
C ASN A 164 0.66 -3.42 -4.24
N TYR A 165 1.39 -4.40 -3.70
CA TYR A 165 2.74 -4.20 -3.22
C TYR A 165 3.76 -4.53 -4.30
N TYR A 166 4.91 -3.86 -4.23
CA TYR A 166 6.08 -4.11 -5.08
C TYR A 166 7.32 -4.28 -4.20
N ASP A 167 8.06 -5.35 -4.45
CA ASP A 167 9.35 -5.63 -3.82
C ASP A 167 10.45 -5.21 -4.77
N LEU A 168 11.45 -4.48 -4.27
CA LEU A 168 12.67 -4.28 -5.07
C LEU A 168 13.39 -5.63 -5.26
N PRO A 169 14.14 -5.81 -6.36
CA PRO A 169 14.76 -7.09 -6.69
C PRO A 169 15.82 -7.51 -5.68
N HIS A 170 16.47 -6.54 -5.03
CA HIS A 170 17.43 -6.79 -3.96
C HIS A 170 17.45 -5.65 -2.93
N SER A 171 18.18 -5.89 -1.83
CA SER A 171 18.42 -4.89 -0.79
C SER A 171 19.26 -3.71 -1.32
N PRO A 172 19.12 -2.51 -0.75
CA PRO A 172 19.95 -1.36 -1.11
C PRO A 172 21.43 -1.58 -0.77
N ASP A 173 22.27 -0.76 -1.38
CA ASP A 173 23.71 -0.76 -1.15
C ASP A 173 24.05 -0.46 0.32
N LEU A 174 25.20 -0.97 0.79
CA LEU A 174 25.62 -0.98 2.20
C LEU A 174 25.65 0.41 2.88
N ASN A 175 25.79 1.50 2.12
CA ASN A 175 25.87 2.87 2.62
C ASN A 175 24.48 3.51 2.83
N LEU A 176 23.60 2.81 3.55
CA LEU A 176 22.26 3.27 3.85
C LEU A 176 22.23 4.16 5.09
N THR A 177 21.45 5.26 5.05
CA THR A 177 21.19 6.10 6.22
C THR A 177 19.69 6.10 6.55
N MET A 178 19.36 5.62 7.76
CA MET A 178 18.06 5.86 8.40
C MET A 178 18.24 6.93 9.48
N SER A 179 17.48 8.01 9.41
CA SER A 179 17.49 9.09 10.41
C SER A 179 16.13 9.25 11.08
N ARG A 180 16.12 9.89 12.27
CA ARG A 180 14.91 10.35 12.95
C ARG A 180 14.95 11.87 13.10
N GLU A 181 13.98 12.55 12.49
CA GLU A 181 13.84 14.00 12.49
C GLU A 181 12.90 14.46 13.61
N TYR A 182 13.27 15.54 14.31
CA TYR A 182 12.47 16.25 15.32
C TYR A 182 12.35 17.74 14.97
N ASP A 183 12.15 18.04 13.69
CA ASP A 183 12.02 19.39 13.12
C ASP A 183 10.81 20.18 13.65
N GLY A 184 9.82 19.49 14.23
CA GLY A 184 8.71 20.10 14.94
C GLY A 184 9.07 20.78 16.27
N ILE A 185 10.31 20.65 16.78
CA ILE A 185 10.73 21.28 18.04
C ILE A 185 11.64 22.47 17.76
N LYS A 186 11.21 23.67 18.17
CA LYS A 186 12.03 24.89 18.12
C LYS A 186 12.51 25.25 19.52
N THR A 187 13.81 25.44 19.68
CA THR A 187 14.42 25.80 20.96
C THR A 187 15.13 27.14 20.86
N ILE A 188 14.88 28.04 21.80
CA ILE A 188 15.61 29.29 21.97
C ILE A 188 16.32 29.30 23.31
N GLN A 189 17.54 29.84 23.35
CA GLN A 189 18.24 30.10 24.60
C GLN A 189 17.99 31.55 25.03
N THR A 190 17.50 31.73 26.25
CA THR A 190 17.30 33.04 26.85
C THR A 190 18.63 33.70 27.18
N LYS A 191 18.64 35.03 27.34
CA LYS A 191 19.85 35.77 27.74
C LYS A 191 20.43 35.33 29.08
N GLY A 192 19.61 34.74 29.96
CA GLY A 192 20.03 34.17 31.25
C GLY A 192 20.51 32.72 31.18
N GLY A 193 20.64 32.15 29.98
CA GLY A 193 21.12 30.78 29.76
C GLY A 193 20.05 29.69 29.82
N ALA A 194 18.81 29.99 30.23
CA ALA A 194 17.71 29.03 30.23
C ALA A 194 17.24 28.68 28.81
N SER A 195 16.83 27.43 28.58
CA SER A 195 16.30 26.94 27.30
C SER A 195 14.77 26.96 27.31
N LEU A 196 14.16 27.55 26.28
CA LEU A 196 12.71 27.51 26.04
C LEU A 196 12.47 26.74 24.75
N SER A 197 11.69 25.67 24.83
CA SER A 197 11.36 24.83 23.68
C SER A 197 9.85 24.85 23.42
N ASN A 198 9.47 25.06 22.16
CA ASN A 198 8.10 24.90 21.69
C ASN A 198 8.04 23.75 20.68
N ALA A 199 7.09 22.84 20.87
CA ALA A 199 6.91 21.68 19.99
C ALA A 199 5.59 21.81 19.22
N TYR A 200 5.67 21.91 17.90
CA TYR A 200 4.51 21.88 17.00
C TYR A 200 4.00 20.45 16.81
N TYR A 201 4.92 19.50 16.74
CA TYR A 201 4.64 18.08 16.68
C TYR A 201 5.87 17.29 17.12
N THR A 202 5.65 16.12 17.72
CA THR A 202 6.73 15.26 18.23
C THR A 202 6.58 13.80 17.82
N LYS A 203 5.40 13.41 17.33
CA LYS A 203 5.05 12.04 16.97
C LYS A 203 3.87 12.02 15.97
N PRO A 204 3.68 10.90 15.24
CA PRO A 204 2.49 10.71 14.42
C PRO A 204 1.19 10.81 15.23
N PRO A 205 0.08 11.20 14.58
CA PRO A 205 -1.24 11.15 15.18
C PRO A 205 -1.60 9.72 15.58
N SER A 206 -2.39 9.60 16.64
CA SER A 206 -2.96 8.31 17.05
C SER A 206 -4.01 7.84 16.04
N TRP A 207 -4.13 6.52 15.92
CA TRP A 207 -5.18 5.87 15.13
C TRP A 207 -6.31 5.48 16.08
N GLY A 208 -7.24 6.40 16.30
CA GLY A 208 -8.23 6.28 17.38
C GLY A 208 -7.57 6.26 18.76
N ASP A 209 -7.64 5.10 19.42
CA ASP A 209 -7.13 4.92 20.79
C ASP A 209 -5.70 4.35 20.88
N GLN A 210 -5.06 4.07 19.74
CA GLN A 210 -3.71 3.50 19.67
C GLN A 210 -2.71 4.46 19.01
N GLY A 211 -1.41 4.25 19.28
CA GLY A 211 -0.36 4.87 18.47
C GLY A 211 -0.35 4.32 17.04
N ALA A 212 0.23 5.08 16.11
CA ALA A 212 0.38 4.63 14.74
C ALA A 212 1.23 3.33 14.68
N TRP A 213 0.74 2.32 13.97
CA TRP A 213 1.36 0.99 13.83
C TRP A 213 1.47 0.18 15.13
N GLU A 214 0.57 0.40 16.09
CA GLU A 214 0.49 -0.40 17.32
C GLU A 214 -0.67 -1.41 17.25
N LEU A 215 -0.46 -2.59 17.83
CA LEU A 215 -1.49 -3.60 18.05
C LEU A 215 -1.88 -3.64 19.52
N GLN A 216 -3.16 -3.81 19.80
CA GLN A 216 -3.66 -3.85 21.17
C GLN A 216 -4.72 -4.93 21.37
N ASN A 217 -4.59 -5.71 22.45
CA ASN A 217 -5.63 -6.63 22.90
C ASN A 217 -6.84 -5.88 23.47
N ASP A 218 -8.03 -6.45 23.29
CA ASP A 218 -9.28 -5.92 23.84
C ASP A 218 -9.32 -5.97 25.39
N THR A 219 -8.55 -6.87 26.01
CA THR A 219 -8.57 -7.13 27.47
C THR A 219 -7.75 -6.17 28.33
N GLY A 220 -7.25 -5.08 27.79
CA GLY A 220 -6.74 -3.94 28.57
C GLY A 220 -5.52 -4.17 29.48
N THR A 221 -4.79 -5.27 29.32
CA THR A 221 -3.64 -5.65 30.17
C THR A 221 -2.47 -4.66 30.10
N TYR A 222 -2.39 -3.81 29.07
CA TYR A 222 -1.47 -2.68 29.00
C TYR A 222 -2.25 -1.36 28.84
N GLY A 223 -2.25 -0.55 29.91
CA GLY A 223 -2.77 0.82 30.02
C GLY A 223 -3.50 1.39 28.81
N VAL A 224 -4.74 0.94 28.59
CA VAL A 224 -5.67 1.44 27.57
C VAL A 224 -5.81 2.96 27.77
N GLY A 225 -5.30 3.74 26.82
CA GLY A 225 -5.37 5.20 26.83
C GLY A 225 -4.05 5.95 27.07
N ASN A 226 -3.05 5.34 27.73
CA ASN A 226 -1.72 5.93 27.87
C ASN A 226 -0.71 5.38 26.84
N ALA A 227 -0.94 4.19 26.28
CA ALA A 227 -0.07 3.64 25.22
C ALA A 227 0.10 4.62 24.05
N LYS A 228 -0.99 5.20 23.54
CA LYS A 228 -0.93 6.25 22.49
C LYS A 228 -0.15 7.49 22.89
N LYS A 229 0.00 7.79 24.19
CA LYS A 229 0.81 8.92 24.68
C LYS A 229 2.30 8.61 24.59
N LEU A 230 2.66 7.35 24.81
CA LEU A 230 4.03 6.83 24.83
C LEU A 230 4.47 6.23 23.49
N SER A 231 3.61 6.28 22.47
CA SER A 231 3.90 5.82 21.12
C SER A 231 5.12 6.51 20.52
N LYS A 232 5.69 5.87 19.49
CA LYS A 232 6.93 6.30 18.83
C LYS A 232 6.94 7.79 18.51
N SER A 233 8.08 8.43 18.70
CA SER A 233 8.32 9.84 18.41
C SER A 233 9.40 10.02 17.34
N GLY A 234 9.42 11.22 16.76
CA GLY A 234 10.24 11.57 15.61
C GLY A 234 9.71 10.99 14.30
N ARG A 235 10.13 11.59 13.20
CA ARG A 235 9.79 11.17 11.85
C ARG A 235 10.96 10.42 11.24
N ARG A 236 10.75 9.26 10.63
CA ARG A 236 11.83 8.53 9.97
C ARG A 236 12.08 9.05 8.56
N THR A 237 13.36 9.07 8.18
CA THR A 237 13.81 9.30 6.80
C THR A 237 14.80 8.23 6.39
N TRP A 238 14.78 7.88 5.11
CA TRP A 238 15.64 6.89 4.50
C TRP A 238 16.26 7.45 3.23
N ASP A 239 17.59 7.38 3.15
CA ASP A 239 18.36 7.62 1.95
C ASP A 239 18.87 6.26 1.44
N LEU A 240 18.28 5.79 0.34
CA LEU A 240 18.54 4.48 -0.26
C LEU A 240 19.29 4.65 -1.59
N SER A 241 20.26 3.76 -1.84
CA SER A 241 20.90 3.63 -3.16
C SER A 241 20.81 2.18 -3.61
N PHE A 242 20.52 1.95 -4.88
CA PHE A 242 20.49 0.64 -5.51
C PHE A 242 21.40 0.67 -6.72
N SER A 243 22.31 -0.28 -6.78
CA SER A 243 23.22 -0.46 -7.89
C SER A 243 22.89 -1.73 -8.67
N TYR A 244 23.13 -1.70 -9.98
CA TYR A 244 23.00 -2.86 -10.87
C TYR A 244 21.58 -3.43 -11.00
N LEU A 245 20.57 -2.58 -10.99
CA LEU A 245 19.20 -2.96 -11.28
C LEU A 245 19.04 -3.26 -12.77
N ASP A 246 18.28 -4.30 -13.07
CA ASP A 246 17.91 -4.65 -14.44
C ASP A 246 16.88 -3.65 -15.00
N ASP A 247 16.85 -3.50 -16.32
CA ASP A 247 15.96 -2.56 -16.98
C ASP A 247 14.49 -2.98 -16.82
N GLY A 248 14.20 -4.27 -16.94
CA GLY A 248 12.88 -4.86 -16.72
C GLY A 248 12.36 -4.71 -15.29
N ASP A 249 13.24 -4.57 -14.30
CA ASP A 249 12.84 -4.28 -12.92
C ASP A 249 12.42 -2.82 -12.72
N ILE A 250 13.00 -1.90 -13.50
CA ILE A 250 12.77 -0.45 -13.34
C ILE A 250 11.68 0.04 -14.29
N PHE A 251 11.78 -0.34 -15.55
CA PHE A 251 11.00 0.15 -16.67
C PHE A 251 10.22 -1.00 -17.30
N GLY A 252 9.01 -0.69 -17.77
CA GLY A 252 8.23 -1.64 -18.54
C GLY A 252 8.69 -1.71 -19.99
N SER A 253 8.48 -2.87 -20.61
CA SER A 253 8.66 -3.05 -22.07
C SER A 253 7.71 -2.15 -22.86
N ASN A 254 6.59 -1.75 -22.24
CA ASN A 254 5.63 -0.81 -22.77
C ASN A 254 5.20 0.23 -21.72
N GLN A 255 5.61 1.48 -21.93
CA GLN A 255 5.25 2.61 -21.05
C GLN A 255 3.96 3.33 -21.48
N GLU A 256 3.22 2.76 -22.43
CA GLU A 256 1.94 3.27 -22.90
C GLU A 256 0.77 2.46 -22.33
N LEU A 257 -0.45 2.98 -22.47
CA LEU A 257 -1.68 2.23 -22.16
C LEU A 257 -2.08 1.30 -23.30
N SER A 258 -1.71 1.66 -24.53
CA SER A 258 -1.98 0.86 -25.73
C SER A 258 -1.18 -0.43 -25.66
N MET A 259 -1.82 -1.57 -25.92
CA MET A 259 -1.12 -2.85 -26.09
C MET A 259 -0.75 -3.09 -27.56
N LEU A 260 -1.13 -2.20 -28.48
CA LEU A 260 -0.80 -2.33 -29.89
C LEU A 260 0.69 -2.01 -30.06
N ALA A 261 1.47 -2.96 -30.57
CA ALA A 261 2.75 -2.61 -31.18
C ALA A 261 2.49 -2.19 -32.64
N GLN A 262 3.33 -1.32 -33.19
CA GLN A 262 3.19 -0.87 -34.57
C GLN A 262 3.29 -2.06 -35.54
N GLU A 263 2.19 -2.39 -36.22
CA GLU A 263 2.23 -3.25 -37.41
C GLU A 263 3.04 -2.53 -38.50
N GLY A 264 4.24 -3.03 -38.84
CA GLY A 264 4.98 -2.37 -39.93
C GLY A 264 6.41 -2.77 -40.26
N TYR A 265 7.14 -3.48 -39.40
CA TYR A 265 8.44 -4.05 -39.79
C TYR A 265 8.37 -5.57 -39.76
N TYR A 266 7.74 -6.15 -40.77
CA TYR A 266 7.87 -7.58 -41.01
C TYR A 266 9.34 -7.83 -41.40
N HIS A 267 10.14 -8.42 -40.52
CA HIS A 267 11.46 -8.95 -40.91
C HIS A 267 11.20 -10.29 -41.61
N PRO A 268 11.41 -10.41 -42.93
CA PRO A 268 11.20 -11.68 -43.62
C PRO A 268 12.31 -12.64 -43.19
N GLY A 269 12.04 -13.48 -42.19
CA GLY A 269 12.96 -14.50 -41.70
C GLY A 269 12.82 -14.85 -40.22
N SER A 270 12.27 -13.98 -39.37
CA SER A 270 12.18 -14.21 -37.92
C SER A 270 10.78 -14.59 -37.43
N GLY A 271 9.73 -14.39 -38.23
CA GLY A 271 8.36 -14.62 -37.76
C GLY A 271 7.92 -13.68 -36.63
N THR A 272 8.65 -12.58 -36.42
CA THR A 272 8.37 -11.63 -35.33
C THR A 272 8.34 -10.19 -35.83
N PHE A 273 7.38 -9.44 -35.31
CA PHE A 273 7.07 -8.06 -35.68
C PHE A 273 8.15 -7.10 -35.19
N GLY A 274 8.79 -6.40 -36.12
CA GLY A 274 9.24 -5.01 -36.01
C GLY A 274 10.31 -4.61 -35.00
N MET A 275 10.74 -5.53 -34.14
CA MET A 275 11.69 -5.27 -33.08
C MET A 275 12.97 -6.06 -33.34
N THR A 276 14.12 -5.41 -33.20
CA THR A 276 15.43 -6.05 -33.32
C THR A 276 15.59 -7.12 -32.25
N ASP A 277 16.14 -8.27 -32.63
CA ASP A 277 16.45 -9.38 -31.73
C ASP A 277 17.44 -8.91 -30.66
N GLY A 278 17.04 -8.93 -29.38
CA GLY A 278 17.82 -8.45 -28.24
C GLY A 278 17.25 -7.25 -27.46
N ASP A 279 16.18 -6.60 -27.95
CA ASP A 279 15.53 -5.46 -27.27
C ASP A 279 14.24 -5.84 -26.50
N TRP A 280 13.85 -7.12 -26.50
CA TRP A 280 12.61 -7.61 -25.89
C TRP A 280 12.77 -9.07 -25.47
N GLU A 281 12.10 -9.47 -24.38
CA GLU A 281 11.98 -10.89 -24.03
C GLU A 281 10.78 -11.52 -24.74
N ALA A 282 10.86 -12.81 -25.10
CA ALA A 282 9.74 -13.52 -25.73
C ALA A 282 8.43 -13.47 -24.92
N SER A 283 8.52 -13.19 -23.63
CA SER A 283 7.40 -12.97 -22.70
C SER A 283 6.77 -11.57 -22.78
N ASP A 284 7.35 -10.60 -23.48
CA ASP A 284 6.84 -9.22 -23.55
C ASP A 284 5.82 -9.00 -24.66
N ILE A 285 5.86 -9.84 -25.71
CA ILE A 285 5.05 -9.69 -26.91
C ILE A 285 4.18 -10.92 -27.11
N TYR A 286 2.88 -10.70 -27.30
CA TYR A 286 1.91 -11.69 -27.71
C TYR A 286 2.19 -12.17 -29.14
N THR A 287 1.82 -13.40 -29.48
CA THR A 287 2.10 -14.04 -30.78
C THR A 287 1.54 -13.29 -32.01
N GLN A 288 0.74 -12.23 -31.81
CA GLN A 288 0.18 -11.37 -32.85
C GLN A 288 0.76 -9.95 -32.88
N GLY A 289 1.92 -9.70 -32.24
CA GLY A 289 2.57 -8.38 -32.28
C GLY A 289 1.93 -7.33 -31.38
N ALA A 290 1.31 -7.74 -30.27
CA ALA A 290 0.81 -6.85 -29.23
C ALA A 290 1.66 -7.03 -27.96
N PHE A 291 1.82 -6.01 -27.13
CA PHE A 291 2.49 -6.18 -25.84
C PHE A 291 1.62 -7.01 -24.88
N ASN A 292 2.24 -7.87 -24.07
CA ASN A 292 1.55 -8.63 -23.02
C ASN A 292 1.21 -7.76 -21.82
N TYR A 293 1.97 -6.68 -21.62
CA TYR A 293 1.80 -5.73 -20.52
C TYR A 293 1.70 -4.29 -21.04
N ASN A 294 1.13 -3.41 -20.23
CA ASN A 294 1.09 -1.98 -20.46
C ASN A 294 1.44 -1.23 -19.17
N LEU A 295 1.46 0.10 -19.22
CA LEU A 295 1.80 0.95 -18.08
C LEU A 295 1.04 0.61 -16.77
N LEU A 296 -0.16 0.04 -16.84
CA LEU A 296 -0.96 -0.28 -15.65
C LEU A 296 -0.70 -1.67 -15.07
N THR A 297 -0.28 -2.62 -15.93
CA THR A 297 -0.20 -4.05 -15.59
C THR A 297 1.23 -4.58 -15.50
N ASP A 298 2.20 -3.85 -16.03
CA ASP A 298 3.61 -4.26 -16.05
C ASP A 298 4.22 -4.23 -14.64
N ASN A 299 4.99 -5.27 -14.29
CA ASN A 299 5.50 -5.49 -12.93
C ASN A 299 6.89 -4.90 -12.70
N ASN A 300 7.05 -3.60 -12.93
CA ASN A 300 8.29 -2.87 -12.71
C ASN A 300 8.08 -1.70 -11.73
N PHE A 301 9.18 -1.16 -11.21
CA PHE A 301 9.16 -0.08 -10.22
C PHE A 301 8.45 1.18 -10.73
N TYR A 302 8.65 1.55 -12.00
CA TYR A 302 8.01 2.73 -12.57
C TYR A 302 6.48 2.58 -12.62
N SER A 303 5.98 1.52 -13.24
CA SER A 303 4.55 1.25 -13.41
C SER A 303 3.84 1.02 -12.08
N GLN A 304 4.46 0.25 -11.17
CA GLN A 304 3.82 -0.17 -9.93
C GLN A 304 3.95 0.85 -8.81
N VAL A 305 5.03 1.65 -8.75
CA VAL A 305 5.31 2.57 -7.64
C VAL A 305 5.32 4.03 -8.08
N ILE A 306 6.17 4.42 -9.02
CA ILE A 306 6.33 5.85 -9.39
C ILE A 306 5.04 6.40 -10.00
N HIS A 307 4.50 5.71 -11.00
CA HIS A 307 3.29 6.12 -11.72
C HIS A 307 2.08 6.19 -10.78
N LYS A 308 1.86 5.12 -10.01
CA LYS A 308 0.72 4.98 -9.09
C LYS A 308 0.82 5.84 -7.82
N THR A 309 1.98 6.44 -7.55
CA THR A 309 2.13 7.47 -6.48
C THR A 309 2.09 8.90 -7.03
N ASN A 310 1.77 9.10 -8.32
CA ASN A 310 1.86 10.38 -9.03
C ASN A 310 3.24 11.04 -8.83
N GLY A 311 4.32 10.27 -9.00
CA GLY A 311 5.68 10.76 -8.81
C GLY A 311 6.01 11.12 -7.36
N GLY A 312 5.32 10.51 -6.38
CA GLY A 312 5.51 10.76 -4.95
C GLY A 312 4.58 11.81 -4.33
N GLN A 313 3.63 12.35 -5.09
CA GLN A 313 2.59 13.21 -4.54
C GLN A 313 1.69 12.45 -3.55
N LEU A 314 1.34 11.20 -3.87
CA LEU A 314 0.47 10.36 -3.04
C LEU A 314 1.28 9.59 -2.00
N PRO A 315 0.75 9.41 -0.78
CA PRO A 315 1.40 8.59 0.23
C PRO A 315 1.30 7.10 -0.10
N PHE A 316 2.24 6.32 0.42
CA PHE A 316 2.25 4.86 0.35
C PHE A 316 2.69 4.28 1.70
N VAL A 317 2.44 2.99 1.93
CA VAL A 317 3.02 2.30 3.10
C VAL A 317 4.37 1.70 2.70
N PHE A 318 5.41 2.05 3.45
CA PHE A 318 6.78 1.59 3.26
C PHE A 318 7.15 0.59 4.34
N GLN A 319 7.70 -0.55 3.91
CA GLN A 319 8.29 -1.55 4.78
C GLN A 319 9.78 -1.68 4.41
N PRO A 320 10.72 -1.20 5.25
CA PRO A 320 12.13 -1.17 4.89
C PRO A 320 12.75 -2.55 4.65
N ASN A 321 12.18 -3.59 5.25
CA ASN A 321 12.56 -4.97 5.00
C ASN A 321 11.29 -5.82 4.89
N LYS A 322 11.05 -6.41 3.71
CA LYS A 322 9.86 -7.22 3.43
C LYS A 322 9.68 -8.41 4.38
N ASP A 323 10.79 -8.91 4.94
CA ASP A 323 10.80 -10.05 5.85
C ASP A 323 10.59 -9.63 7.33
N ASP A 324 10.48 -8.32 7.61
CA ASP A 324 10.21 -7.77 8.93
C ASP A 324 8.83 -7.07 8.98
N GLY A 325 7.84 -7.79 9.49
CA GLY A 325 6.46 -7.30 9.67
C GLY A 325 6.26 -6.32 10.84
N THR A 326 7.31 -5.67 11.36
CA THR A 326 7.18 -4.77 12.52
C THR A 326 7.51 -3.30 12.22
N THR A 327 8.11 -2.99 11.05
CA THR A 327 8.74 -1.69 10.79
C THR A 327 8.04 -0.79 9.76
N PHE A 328 6.72 -0.87 9.63
CA PHE A 328 5.94 -0.08 8.66
C PHE A 328 5.93 1.43 8.92
N ALA A 329 5.79 2.21 7.84
CA ALA A 329 5.69 3.67 7.85
C ALA A 329 4.74 4.14 6.74
N ILE A 330 3.91 5.17 6.98
CA ILE A 330 3.26 5.88 5.86
C ILE A 330 4.25 6.92 5.37
N CYS A 331 4.59 6.91 4.08
CA CYS A 331 5.67 7.71 3.52
C CYS A 331 5.28 8.41 2.22
N LYS A 332 6.11 9.39 1.84
CA LYS A 332 6.21 9.94 0.49
C LYS A 332 7.66 9.97 0.05
N PHE A 333 7.88 10.06 -1.26
CA PHE A 333 9.20 10.37 -1.79
C PHE A 333 9.56 11.83 -1.46
N ASP A 334 10.70 12.05 -0.82
CA ASP A 334 11.26 13.37 -0.50
C ASP A 334 12.26 13.79 -1.60
N MET A 335 11.79 13.77 -2.85
CA MET A 335 12.57 14.15 -4.02
C MET A 335 11.66 14.72 -5.11
N LYS A 336 12.24 15.53 -6.00
CA LYS A 336 11.50 16.22 -7.08
C LYS A 336 11.56 15.50 -8.43
N SER A 337 12.46 14.53 -8.57
CA SER A 337 12.71 13.79 -9.81
C SER A 337 13.34 12.46 -9.49
N PHE A 338 12.94 11.41 -10.21
CA PHE A 338 13.64 10.13 -10.22
C PHE A 338 14.76 10.17 -11.26
N LYS A 339 15.93 9.65 -10.91
CA LYS A 339 17.08 9.57 -11.81
C LYS A 339 17.57 8.13 -11.84
N PHE A 340 17.74 7.62 -13.04
CA PHE A 340 18.25 6.30 -13.34
C PHE A 340 19.52 6.49 -14.17
N GLU A 341 20.66 6.08 -13.60
CA GLU A 341 21.97 6.23 -14.24
C GLU A 341 22.36 4.88 -14.86
N GLN A 342 22.36 4.80 -16.18
CA GLN A 342 22.77 3.59 -16.89
C GLN A 342 24.29 3.38 -16.71
N VAL A 343 24.67 2.21 -16.19
CA VAL A 343 26.09 1.85 -15.93
C VAL A 343 26.59 0.75 -16.86
N ALA A 344 25.69 -0.01 -17.46
CA ALA A 344 25.93 -0.94 -18.57
C ALA A 344 24.64 -1.08 -19.41
N ASN A 345 24.71 -1.77 -20.55
CA ASN A 345 23.51 -2.03 -21.34
C ASN A 345 22.46 -2.78 -20.48
N GLY A 346 21.22 -2.30 -20.44
CA GLY A 346 20.15 -2.83 -19.59
C GLY A 346 20.33 -2.66 -18.07
N VAL A 347 21.41 -2.03 -17.58
CA VAL A 347 21.73 -2.00 -16.14
C VAL A 347 21.82 -0.58 -15.60
N TYR A 348 21.11 -0.31 -14.52
CA TYR A 348 20.93 1.03 -13.96
C TYR A 348 21.22 1.11 -12.46
N ASN A 349 21.64 2.30 -12.04
CA ASN A 349 21.69 2.70 -10.64
C ASN A 349 20.58 3.72 -10.35
N MET A 350 20.00 3.65 -9.15
CA MET A 350 19.00 4.62 -8.69
C MET A 350 19.20 5.00 -7.23
N LYS A 351 18.74 6.20 -6.87
CA LYS A 351 18.68 6.66 -5.49
C LYS A 351 17.26 7.04 -5.13
N LEU A 352 16.83 6.66 -3.93
CA LEU A 352 15.54 7.01 -3.38
C LEU A 352 15.71 7.74 -2.06
N LYS A 353 14.92 8.80 -1.89
CA LYS A 353 14.77 9.46 -0.61
C LYS A 353 13.33 9.35 -0.15
N ILE A 354 13.11 8.73 1.00
CA ILE A 354 11.78 8.42 1.53
C ILE A 354 11.64 9.10 2.89
N ARG A 355 10.52 9.77 3.13
CA ARG A 355 10.20 10.42 4.40
C ARG A 355 8.84 9.94 4.90
N GLU A 356 8.78 9.57 6.18
CA GLU A 356 7.51 9.26 6.86
C GLU A 356 6.63 10.52 6.93
N VAL A 357 5.34 10.41 6.58
CA VAL A 357 4.38 11.52 6.59
C VAL A 357 3.18 11.16 7.45
N TRP A 358 2.53 12.18 8.03
CA TRP A 358 1.49 12.05 9.03
C TRP A 358 0.26 12.86 8.66
#